data_AF-A0A0G0M027-F1
#
_entry.id   AF-A0A0G0M027-F1
#
_cell.length_a   1.000
_cell.length_b   1.000
_cell.length_c   1.000
_cell.angle_alpha   90.00
_cell.angle_beta   90.00
_cell.angle_gamma   90.00
#
_symmetry.space_group_name_H-M   'P 1'
#
loop_
_entity.id
_entity.type
_entity.pdbx_description
1 polymer ?
#
loop_
_entity_poly.entity_id
_entity_poly.type
_entity_poly.pdbx_seq_one_letter_code
_entity_poly.pdbx_strand_id
1 'polypeptide(L)' 'MPRQKKRPSITIAVPAYNEEENIEWVIKDALKSLPKYFKDYELVVVDDGSTDKTGEIADRLAKKRKNLKV' A
#
# COMPACT_ATOMS: atom_id res chain seq x y z
N MET A 1 27.75 13.01 -7.78
CA MET A 1 26.54 13.51 -7.10
C MET A 1 25.58 12.34 -6.91
N PRO A 2 25.10 12.05 -5.69
CA PRO A 2 24.13 10.97 -5.50
C PRO A 2 22.84 11.31 -6.26
N ARG A 3 22.28 10.34 -7.00
CA ARG A 3 20.99 10.50 -7.68
C ARG A 3 19.91 10.73 -6.61
N GLN A 4 19.24 11.88 -6.65
CA GLN A 4 18.05 12.10 -5.82
C GLN A 4 17.02 11.00 -6.13
N LYS A 5 16.58 10.31 -5.07
CA LYS A 5 15.49 9.34 -5.17
C LYS A 5 14.24 10.10 -5.59
N LYS A 6 13.68 9.78 -6.78
CA LYS A 6 12.42 10.39 -7.23
C LYS A 6 11.36 10.18 -6.15
N ARG A 7 10.79 11.28 -5.65
CA ARG A 7 9.66 11.24 -4.72
C ARG A 7 8.39 10.97 -5.52
N PRO A 8 7.46 10.17 -4.99
CA PRO A 8 6.17 9.98 -5.64
C PRO A 8 5.39 11.29 -5.65
N SER A 9 4.59 11.52 -6.69
CA SER A 9 3.71 12.69 -6.79
C SER A 9 2.62 12.71 -5.72
N ILE A 10 2.20 11.52 -5.27
CA ILE A 10 1.22 11.33 -4.19
C ILE A 10 1.55 10.08 -3.37
N THR A 11 1.32 10.15 -2.06
CA THR A 11 1.35 9.00 -1.15
C THR A 11 -0.02 8.84 -0.50
N ILE A 12 -0.57 7.63 -0.55
CA ILE A 12 -1.83 7.28 0.07
C ILE A 12 -1.48 6.39 1.26
N ALA A 13 -1.85 6.82 2.46
CA ALA A 13 -1.71 6.02 3.68
C ALA A 13 -3.06 5.38 4.04
N VAL A 14 -3.05 4.09 4.34
CA VAL A 14 -4.22 3.29 4.73
C VAL A 14 -3.93 2.67 6.09
N PRO A 15 -4.39 3.28 7.20
CA PRO A 15 -4.35 2.62 8.50
C PRO A 15 -5.29 1.41 8.49
N ALA A 16 -4.86 0.31 9.08
CA ALA A 16 -5.61 -0.93 9.15
C ALA A 16 -5.44 -1.57 10.55
N TYR A 17 -6.54 -2.01 11.13
CA TYR A 17 -6.57 -2.76 12.39
C TYR A 17 -7.69 -3.80 12.33
N ASN A 18 -7.32 -5.08 12.34
CA ASN A 18 -8.26 -6.21 12.23
C ASN A 18 -9.22 -6.12 11.01
N GLU A 19 -8.65 -5.90 9.83
CA GLU A 19 -9.33 -5.75 8.55
C GLU A 19 -9.06 -6.93 7.59
N GLU A 20 -8.84 -8.16 8.09
CA GLU A 20 -8.44 -9.30 7.24
C GLU A 20 -9.42 -9.61 6.09
N GLU A 21 -10.71 -9.31 6.28
CA GLU A 21 -11.75 -9.50 5.27
C GLU A 21 -11.72 -8.40 4.17
N ASN A 22 -11.21 -7.22 4.49
CA ASN A 22 -11.34 -6.02 3.65
C ASN A 22 -10.01 -5.59 3.01
N ILE A 23 -8.89 -5.77 3.72
CA ILE A 23 -7.61 -5.16 3.38
C ILE A 23 -7.11 -5.56 1.98
N GLU A 24 -7.35 -6.82 1.58
CA GLU A 24 -6.98 -7.30 0.23
C GLU A 24 -7.77 -6.59 -0.87
N TRP A 25 -9.08 -6.37 -0.66
CA TRP A 25 -9.93 -5.68 -1.62
C TRP A 25 -9.54 -4.21 -1.73
N VAL A 26 -9.35 -3.52 -0.60
CA VAL A 26 -8.94 -2.10 -0.55
C VAL A 26 -7.61 -1.88 -1.29
N ILE A 27 -6.60 -2.70 -1.00
CA ILE A 27 -5.29 -2.61 -1.66
C ILE A 27 -5.44 -2.84 -3.18
N LYS A 28 -6.18 -3.87 -3.59
CA LYS A 28 -6.39 -4.17 -5.02
C LYS A 28 -7.12 -3.05 -5.75
N ASP A 29 -8.15 -2.48 -5.14
CA ASP A 29 -8.90 -1.37 -5.76
C ASP A 29 -8.03 -0.11 -5.88
N ALA A 30 -7.31 0.26 -4.82
CA ALA A 30 -6.39 1.39 -4.86
C ALA A 30 -5.33 1.21 -5.97
N LEU A 31 -4.73 0.01 -6.07
CA LEU A 31 -3.75 -0.29 -7.11
C LEU A 31 -4.31 -0.28 -8.53
N LYS A 32 -5.61 -0.55 -8.69
CA LYS A 32 -6.32 -0.47 -9.98
C LYS A 32 -6.73 0.96 -10.33
N SER A 33 -7.05 1.77 -9.34
CA SER A 33 -7.61 3.11 -9.50
C SER A 33 -6.55 4.20 -9.62
N LEU A 34 -5.50 4.15 -8.80
CA LEU A 34 -4.44 5.18 -8.75
C LEU A 34 -3.73 5.45 -10.10
N PRO A 35 -3.38 4.44 -10.92
CA PRO A 35 -2.76 4.67 -12.23
C PRO A 35 -3.59 5.50 -13.21
N LYS A 36 -4.91 5.62 -12.99
CA LYS A 36 -5.81 6.41 -13.85
C LYS A 36 -5.64 7.91 -13.65
N TYR A 37 -5.11 8.32 -12.49
CA TYR A 37 -5.02 9.72 -12.08
C TYR A 37 -3.57 10.18 -11.89
N PHE A 38 -2.65 9.27 -11.52
CA PHE A 38 -1.26 9.60 -11.20
C PHE A 38 -0.29 8.71 -11.98
N LYS A 39 0.75 9.32 -12.58
CA LYS A 39 1.81 8.59 -13.28
C LYS A 39 2.75 7.86 -12.31
N ASP A 40 2.91 8.39 -11.10
CA ASP A 40 3.75 7.87 -10.03
C ASP A 40 3.06 8.09 -8.69
N TYR A 41 2.95 7.02 -7.90
CA TYR A 41 2.26 7.03 -6.61
C TYR A 41 2.87 6.01 -5.66
N GLU A 42 2.61 6.19 -4.37
CA GLU A 42 2.94 5.24 -3.32
C GLU A 42 1.70 4.93 -2.50
N LEU A 43 1.47 3.65 -2.23
CA LEU A 43 0.45 3.18 -1.29
C LEU A 43 1.18 2.62 -0.06
N VAL A 44 0.85 3.13 1.12
CA VAL A 44 1.40 2.68 2.40
C VAL A 44 0.26 2.17 3.24
N VAL A 45 0.25 0.87 3.53
CA VAL A 45 -0.61 0.30 4.56
C VAL A 45 0.10 0.50 5.89
N VAL A 46 -0.63 0.85 6.93
CA VAL A 46 -0.07 0.95 8.28
C VAL A 46 -0.86 -0.01 9.15
N ASP A 47 -0.26 -1.16 9.47
CA ASP A 47 -0.86 -2.12 10.38
C ASP A 47 -0.69 -1.63 11.82
N ASP A 48 -1.80 -1.28 12.48
CA ASP A 48 -1.84 -0.69 13.83
C ASP A 48 -1.89 -1.78 14.91
N GLY A 49 -1.06 -2.81 14.76
CA GLY A 49 -0.97 -3.92 15.71
C GLY A 49 -2.15 -4.90 15.62
N SER A 50 -2.60 -5.22 14.41
CA SER A 50 -3.68 -6.21 14.21
C SER A 50 -3.34 -7.56 14.85
N THR A 51 -4.38 -8.22 15.34
CA THR A 51 -4.32 -9.57 15.95
C THR A 51 -4.79 -10.68 15.02
N ASP A 52 -5.32 -10.32 13.86
CA ASP A 52 -5.79 -11.20 12.80
C ASP A 52 -4.76 -11.28 11.64
N LYS A 53 -5.19 -11.69 10.43
CA LYS A 53 -4.28 -11.82 9.28
C LYS A 53 -4.07 -10.52 8.49
N THR A 54 -4.51 -9.36 8.98
CA THR A 54 -4.41 -8.08 8.25
C THR A 54 -2.99 -7.78 7.78
N GLY A 55 -2.02 -7.78 8.69
CA GLY A 55 -0.61 -7.53 8.37
C GLY A 55 -0.03 -8.57 7.40
N GLU A 56 -0.31 -9.86 7.62
CA GLU A 56 0.14 -10.94 6.73
C GLU A 56 -0.36 -10.76 5.30
N ILE A 57 -1.64 -10.41 5.14
CA ILE A 57 -2.26 -10.17 3.84
C ILE A 57 -1.60 -8.97 3.15
N ALA A 58 -1.42 -7.86 3.89
CA ALA A 58 -0.78 -6.65 3.37
C ALA A 58 0.67 -6.91 2.92
N ASP A 59 1.47 -7.58 3.75
CA ASP A 59 2.87 -7.94 3.46
C ASP A 59 2.99 -8.83 2.23
N ARG A 60 2.11 -9.83 2.13
CA ARG A 60 2.06 -10.75 0.98
C ARG A 60 1.82 -9.99 -0.32
N LEU A 61 0.97 -8.96 -0.30
CA LEU A 61 0.69 -8.11 -1.46
C LEU A 61 1.86 -7.16 -1.77
N ALA A 62 2.50 -6.60 -0.75
CA ALA A 62 3.63 -5.68 -0.89
C ALA A 62 4.87 -6.35 -1.52
N LYS A 63 5.14 -7.62 -1.18
CA LYS A 63 6.28 -8.39 -1.77
C LYS A 63 6.30 -8.41 -3.30
N LYS A 64 5.14 -8.26 -3.94
CA LYS A 64 5.00 -8.32 -5.41
C LYS A 64 5.06 -6.94 -6.08
N ARG A 65 5.16 -5.84 -5.33
CA ARG A 65 4.90 -4.48 -5.84
C ARG A 65 5.82 -3.44 -5.24
N LYS A 66 6.55 -2.72 -6.09
CA LYS A 66 7.49 -1.66 -5.65
C LYS A 66 6.82 -0.39 -5.13
N ASN A 67 5.54 -0.20 -5.43
CA ASN A 67 4.75 0.98 -5.10
C ASN A 67 3.77 0.74 -3.93
N LEU A 68 3.85 -0.42 -3.27
CA LEU A 68 3.10 -0.76 -2.08
C LEU A 68 4.09 -1.03 -0.93
N LYS A 69 3.83 -0.44 0.23
CA LYS A 69 4.56 -0.66 1.48
C LYS A 69 3.57 -0.98 2.60
N VAL A 70 4.08 -1.63 3.64
CA VAL A 70 3.42 -1.89 4.93
C VAL A 70 4.34 -1.37 6.02
#